data_AF-A0A235FEG2-F1
#
_entry.id   AF-A0A235FEG2-F1
#
_cell.length_a   1.000
_cell.length_b   1.000
_cell.length_c   1.000
_cell.angle_alpha   90.00
_cell.angle_beta   90.00
_cell.angle_gamma   90.00
#
_symmetry.space_group_name_H-M   'P 1'
#
loop_
_entity.id
_entity.type
_entity.pdbx_description
1 polymer ?
#
loop_
_entity_poly.entity_id
_entity_poly.type
_entity_poly.pdbx_seq_one_letter_code
_entity_poly.pdbx_strand_id
1 'polypeptide(L)'
;MIGKSKRTLFYLTNMIFESMTFFIAAVLLGGVSTVSFSVTFTLVYLAAVSLPLLLFLRTDRPSGWILFLFMPLSLLLFHFGAEIPPLAAVILGIALVWRCSVNWIEPIKSDAEIIFIMTLIAVLILSFVYSEERASVLLAAGCFQAFLLLLLKLSNQWGSSGRTFASKELKLAGIIIGAAAVAGSLVAAFKLIFTGALTAIFHALNFLVIMPLYKLVSILPLPEDWLLGLEEMQNKMDDQKKPDEKLQKLNLSDGFADLEWLAWTIAAALLCIALFILYKKKMNWQAASSRPINAAASSYQASYNITDKKRRWFQSENIIRKQMAMLEKEMHKNGQSRYPGESINQWFDRLKLNTSEAGIIQDIYEKVRYGETLETDDERKKFKHSLKIIREKLKKDRSQNA
;
A
#
# COMPACT_ATOMS: atom_id res chain seq x y z
N MET A 1 -24.04 11.87 2.11
CA MET A 1 -23.42 12.50 0.93
C MET A 1 -22.25 13.37 1.39
N ILE A 2 -21.08 13.24 0.75
CA ILE A 2 -19.89 14.07 1.04
C ILE A 2 -20.09 15.44 0.38
N GLY A 3 -19.94 16.54 1.12
CA GLY A 3 -20.06 17.89 0.55
C GLY A 3 -19.03 18.16 -0.55
N LYS A 4 -19.37 19.00 -1.55
CA LYS A 4 -18.53 19.30 -2.73
C LYS A 4 -17.10 19.72 -2.36
N SER A 5 -16.95 20.54 -1.32
CA SER A 5 -15.63 20.95 -0.77
C SER A 5 -14.81 19.76 -0.26
N LYS A 6 -15.42 18.85 0.53
CA LYS A 6 -14.74 17.64 1.01
C LYS A 6 -14.33 16.71 -0.13
N ARG A 7 -15.20 16.52 -1.12
CA ARG A 7 -14.89 15.69 -2.30
C ARG A 7 -13.69 16.24 -3.08
N THR A 8 -13.62 17.56 -3.22
CA THR A 8 -12.50 18.27 -3.86
C THR A 8 -11.19 18.01 -3.11
N LEU A 9 -11.22 18.12 -1.78
CA LEU A 9 -10.06 17.90 -0.93
C LEU A 9 -9.53 16.47 -1.06
N PHE A 10 -10.40 15.45 -1.01
CA PHE A 10 -9.98 14.06 -1.19
C PHE A 10 -9.39 13.82 -2.57
N TYR A 11 -10.03 14.35 -3.61
CA TYR A 11 -9.52 14.24 -4.98
C TYR A 11 -8.11 14.84 -5.08
N LEU A 12 -7.93 16.07 -4.58
CA LEU A 12 -6.63 16.76 -4.57
C LEU A 12 -5.57 15.96 -3.84
N THR A 13 -5.84 15.51 -2.63
CA THR A 13 -4.86 14.76 -1.84
C THR A 13 -4.49 13.44 -2.51
N ASN A 14 -5.45 12.72 -3.12
CA ASN A 14 -5.16 11.51 -3.89
C ASN A 14 -4.34 11.81 -5.13
N MET A 15 -4.64 12.89 -5.85
CA MET A 15 -3.88 13.29 -7.04
C MET A 15 -2.45 13.68 -6.71
N ILE A 16 -2.22 14.37 -5.59
CA ILE A 16 -0.89 14.69 -5.08
C ILE A 16 -0.17 13.41 -4.64
N PHE A 17 -0.86 12.47 -4.00
CA PHE A 17 -0.30 11.18 -3.62
C PHE A 17 0.11 10.33 -4.84
N GLU A 18 -0.75 10.22 -5.84
CA GLU A 18 -0.47 9.45 -7.05
C GLU A 18 0.54 10.15 -7.97
N SER A 19 0.61 11.49 -7.99
CA SER A 19 1.65 12.20 -8.75
C SER A 19 3.06 11.88 -8.25
N MET A 20 3.24 11.61 -6.95
CA MET A 20 4.51 11.10 -6.41
C MET A 20 4.86 9.72 -7.00
N THR A 21 3.85 8.87 -7.23
CA THR A 21 4.05 7.56 -7.87
C THR A 21 4.53 7.73 -9.31
N PHE A 22 3.88 8.62 -10.06
CA PHE A 22 4.27 8.93 -11.43
C PHE A 22 5.65 9.58 -11.51
N PHE A 23 6.00 10.41 -10.54
CA PHE A 23 7.34 10.98 -10.42
C PHE A 23 8.40 9.89 -10.23
N ILE A 24 8.19 8.96 -9.29
CA ILE A 24 9.13 7.85 -9.06
C ILE A 24 9.23 6.96 -10.33
N ALA A 25 8.11 6.71 -11.01
CA ALA A 25 8.08 5.97 -12.28
C ALA A 25 8.81 6.71 -13.42
N ALA A 26 8.68 8.04 -13.48
CA ALA A 26 9.40 8.87 -14.44
C ALA A 26 10.91 8.79 -14.21
N VAL A 27 11.35 8.84 -12.94
CA VAL A 27 12.76 8.69 -12.58
C VAL A 27 13.31 7.33 -12.99
N LEU A 28 12.54 6.25 -12.77
CA LEU A 28 12.88 4.89 -13.23
C LEU A 28 13.11 4.80 -14.74
N LEU A 29 12.34 5.54 -15.52
CA LEU A 29 12.30 5.38 -16.99
C LEU A 29 13.19 6.37 -17.74
N GLY A 30 13.48 7.53 -17.14
CA GLY A 30 14.15 8.64 -17.83
C GLY A 30 15.65 8.80 -17.54
N GLY A 31 16.23 8.08 -16.57
CA GLY A 31 17.66 8.26 -16.24
C GLY A 31 18.03 9.71 -15.84
N VAL A 32 17.06 10.43 -15.28
CA VAL A 32 16.98 11.90 -15.22
C VAL A 32 18.25 12.55 -14.64
N SER A 33 18.79 13.56 -15.33
CA SER A 33 19.87 14.42 -14.81
C SER A 33 19.42 15.19 -13.56
N THR A 34 20.33 15.58 -12.66
CA THR A 34 19.96 16.22 -11.37
C THR A 34 19.25 17.56 -11.53
N VAL A 35 19.55 18.32 -12.59
CA VAL A 35 18.89 19.59 -12.92
C VAL A 35 17.50 19.36 -13.54
N SER A 36 17.32 18.28 -14.29
CA SER A 36 16.02 17.86 -14.83
C SER A 36 15.08 17.34 -13.71
N PHE A 37 15.58 17.01 -12.52
CA PHE A 37 14.80 16.34 -11.46
C PHE A 37 13.77 17.25 -10.77
N SER A 38 14.15 18.47 -10.36
CA SER A 38 13.22 19.42 -9.71
C SER A 38 12.22 19.98 -10.71
N VAL A 39 12.67 20.27 -11.94
CA VAL A 39 11.82 20.73 -13.04
C VAL A 39 10.82 19.65 -13.44
N THR A 40 11.26 18.39 -13.58
CA THR A 40 10.37 17.24 -13.82
C THR A 40 9.34 17.09 -12.70
N PHE A 41 9.77 17.17 -11.44
CA PHE A 41 8.86 17.11 -10.30
C PHE A 41 7.81 18.22 -10.38
N THR A 42 8.23 19.47 -10.58
CA THR A 42 7.34 20.63 -10.66
C THR A 42 6.40 20.54 -11.86
N LEU A 43 6.86 20.07 -13.03
CA LEU A 43 6.06 19.91 -14.23
C LEU A 43 5.06 18.75 -14.15
N VAL A 44 5.47 17.59 -13.64
CA VAL A 44 4.57 16.45 -13.40
C VAL A 44 3.52 16.81 -12.35
N TYR A 45 3.92 17.54 -11.31
CA TYR A 45 3.01 18.04 -10.28
C TYR A 45 2.04 19.10 -10.84
N LEU A 46 2.52 20.05 -11.64
CA LEU A 46 1.69 21.03 -12.35
C LEU A 46 0.70 20.33 -13.27
N ALA A 47 1.14 19.36 -14.07
CA ALA A 47 0.28 18.58 -14.94
C ALA A 47 -0.80 17.86 -14.13
N ALA A 48 -0.39 16.99 -13.21
CA ALA A 48 -1.27 16.08 -12.49
C ALA A 48 -2.26 16.79 -11.55
N VAL A 49 -1.88 17.93 -10.97
CA VAL A 49 -2.68 18.58 -9.92
C VAL A 49 -3.40 19.82 -10.42
N SER A 50 -2.74 20.72 -11.16
CA SER A 50 -3.29 22.06 -11.40
C SER A 50 -4.38 22.09 -12.49
N LEU A 51 -4.20 21.31 -13.54
CA LEU A 51 -5.05 21.38 -14.73
C LEU A 51 -6.37 20.58 -14.59
N PRO A 52 -6.39 19.39 -13.96
CA PRO A 52 -7.65 18.73 -13.59
C PRO A 52 -8.43 19.54 -12.56
N LEU A 53 -7.74 20.25 -11.66
CA LEU A 53 -8.37 21.08 -10.63
C LEU A 53 -9.05 22.33 -11.22
N LEU A 54 -8.40 23.02 -12.16
CA LEU A 54 -8.96 24.17 -12.86
C LEU A 54 -10.23 23.79 -13.63
N LEU A 55 -10.25 22.61 -14.25
CA LEU A 55 -11.39 22.10 -15.01
C LEU A 55 -12.50 21.57 -14.10
N PHE A 56 -12.11 21.03 -12.94
CA PHE A 56 -13.01 20.59 -11.87
C PHE A 56 -13.76 21.75 -11.19
N LEU A 57 -13.12 22.90 -10.97
CA LEU A 57 -13.80 24.09 -10.43
C LEU A 57 -14.94 24.58 -11.34
N ARG A 58 -14.93 24.19 -12.63
CA ARG A 58 -15.85 24.69 -13.64
C ARG A 58 -16.97 23.71 -14.01
N THR A 59 -16.84 22.40 -13.74
CA THR A 59 -17.80 21.39 -14.22
C THR A 59 -18.06 20.25 -13.22
N ASP A 60 -19.33 19.90 -13.02
CA ASP A 60 -19.73 18.78 -12.12
C ASP A 60 -19.47 17.39 -12.72
N ARG A 61 -19.13 17.31 -14.01
CA ARG A 61 -18.66 16.11 -14.70
C ARG A 61 -17.59 16.52 -15.72
N PRO A 62 -16.33 16.08 -15.59
CA PRO A 62 -15.34 16.30 -16.62
C PRO A 62 -15.82 15.59 -17.89
N SER A 63 -16.01 16.33 -18.99
CA SER A 63 -16.27 15.72 -20.28
C SER A 63 -15.07 14.86 -20.67
N GLY A 64 -15.28 13.74 -21.36
CA GLY A 64 -14.16 12.90 -21.80
C GLY A 64 -13.13 13.67 -22.65
N TRP A 65 -13.53 14.80 -23.23
CA TRP A 65 -12.72 15.57 -24.17
C TRP A 65 -11.65 16.36 -23.41
N ILE A 66 -11.93 16.72 -22.16
CA ILE A 66 -10.96 17.30 -21.23
C ILE A 66 -9.84 16.29 -20.94
N LEU A 67 -10.19 15.01 -20.73
CA LEU A 67 -9.23 13.93 -20.53
C LEU A 67 -8.41 13.67 -21.80
N PHE A 68 -9.03 13.80 -22.98
CA PHE A 68 -8.36 13.66 -24.27
C PHE A 68 -7.33 14.78 -24.54
N LEU A 69 -7.67 16.04 -24.21
CA LEU A 69 -6.75 17.19 -24.31
C LEU A 69 -5.57 17.09 -23.34
N PHE A 70 -5.74 16.34 -22.24
CA PHE A 70 -4.70 16.15 -21.22
C PHE A 70 -3.58 15.22 -21.67
N MET A 71 -3.91 14.23 -22.50
CA MET A 71 -2.97 13.23 -22.99
C MET A 71 -1.77 13.87 -23.72
N PRO A 72 -1.92 14.73 -24.75
CA PRO A 72 -0.79 15.34 -25.44
C PRO A 72 0.02 16.28 -24.53
N LEU A 73 -0.62 16.96 -23.58
CA LEU A 73 0.09 17.80 -22.60
C LEU A 73 0.97 16.95 -21.68
N SER A 74 0.45 15.85 -21.14
CA SER A 74 1.25 14.93 -20.32
C SER A 74 2.43 14.34 -21.10
N LEU A 75 2.22 14.05 -22.39
CA LEU A 75 3.25 13.58 -23.32
C LEU A 75 4.37 14.60 -23.51
N LEU A 76 4.01 15.86 -23.78
CA LEU A 76 4.96 16.97 -23.89
C LEU A 76 5.78 17.11 -22.60
N LEU A 77 5.12 17.06 -21.44
CA LEU A 77 5.78 17.24 -20.15
C LEU A 77 6.70 16.08 -19.78
N PHE A 78 6.31 14.83 -20.04
CA PHE A 78 7.16 13.67 -19.78
C PHE A 78 8.33 13.57 -20.76
N HIS A 79 8.09 13.83 -22.05
CA HIS A 79 9.14 13.69 -23.06
C HIS A 79 10.17 14.84 -22.97
N PHE A 80 9.71 16.09 -22.94
CA PHE A 80 10.62 17.24 -22.96
C PHE A 80 11.08 17.66 -21.56
N GLY A 81 10.29 17.41 -20.52
CA GLY A 81 10.65 17.76 -19.14
C GLY A 81 11.53 16.71 -18.46
N ALA A 82 11.23 15.43 -18.68
CA ALA A 82 11.86 14.31 -17.98
C ALA A 82 12.77 13.46 -18.88
N GLU A 83 12.96 13.86 -20.14
CA GLU A 83 13.77 13.14 -21.13
C GLU A 83 13.34 11.68 -21.32
N ILE A 84 12.07 11.37 -21.01
CA ILE A 84 11.54 10.01 -21.08
C ILE A 84 11.35 9.62 -22.55
N PRO A 85 11.71 8.38 -22.95
CA PRO A 85 11.43 7.88 -24.29
C PRO A 85 9.95 8.08 -24.66
N PRO A 86 9.63 8.51 -25.90
CA PRO A 86 8.26 8.88 -26.29
C PRO A 86 7.22 7.81 -25.94
N LEU A 87 7.55 6.52 -26.17
CA LEU A 87 6.65 5.41 -25.86
C LEU A 87 6.32 5.32 -24.36
N ALA A 88 7.31 5.47 -23.48
CA ALA A 88 7.12 5.48 -22.04
C ALA A 88 6.32 6.71 -21.58
N ALA A 89 6.55 7.88 -22.20
CA ALA A 89 5.77 9.09 -21.96
C ALA A 89 4.29 8.91 -22.36
N VAL A 90 3.99 8.24 -23.48
CA VAL A 90 2.61 7.88 -23.87
C VAL A 90 1.96 7.01 -22.78
N ILE A 91 2.65 5.96 -22.34
CA ILE A 91 2.12 5.01 -21.35
C ILE A 91 1.83 5.71 -20.02
N LEU A 92 2.78 6.52 -19.51
CA LEU A 92 2.60 7.28 -18.28
C LEU A 92 1.47 8.31 -18.41
N GLY A 93 1.34 8.96 -19.56
CA GLY A 93 0.24 9.89 -19.84
C GLY A 93 -1.13 9.22 -19.81
N ILE A 94 -1.28 8.07 -20.48
CA ILE A 94 -2.52 7.27 -20.44
C ILE A 94 -2.82 6.83 -19.00
N ALA A 95 -1.83 6.31 -18.29
CA ALA A 95 -1.98 5.86 -16.92
C ALA A 95 -2.39 7.01 -15.98
N LEU A 96 -1.81 8.20 -16.14
CA LEU A 96 -2.16 9.39 -15.38
C LEU A 96 -3.61 9.83 -15.65
N VAL A 97 -4.02 9.91 -16.92
CA VAL A 97 -5.38 10.26 -17.32
C VAL A 97 -6.40 9.26 -16.78
N TRP A 98 -6.11 7.96 -16.90
CA TRP A 98 -6.95 6.91 -16.33
C TRP A 98 -7.06 7.07 -14.82
N ARG A 99 -5.95 7.29 -14.12
CA ARG A 99 -5.93 7.50 -12.66
C ARG A 99 -6.72 8.73 -12.22
N CYS A 100 -6.59 9.86 -12.92
CA CYS A 100 -7.45 11.04 -12.70
C CYS A 100 -8.94 10.67 -12.79
N SER A 101 -9.33 9.90 -13.81
CA SER A 101 -10.71 9.46 -14.01
C SER A 101 -11.20 8.52 -12.90
N VAL A 102 -10.37 7.58 -12.43
CA VAL A 102 -10.77 6.69 -11.34
C VAL A 102 -10.86 7.44 -10.00
N ASN A 103 -9.90 8.32 -9.69
CA ASN A 103 -9.93 9.15 -8.47
C ASN A 103 -11.14 10.08 -8.42
N TRP A 104 -11.64 10.47 -9.60
CA TRP A 104 -12.84 11.28 -9.74
C TRP A 104 -14.11 10.53 -9.33
N ILE A 105 -14.26 9.31 -9.83
CA ILE A 105 -15.43 8.47 -9.59
C ILE A 105 -15.41 7.97 -8.14
N GLU A 106 -14.25 7.52 -7.67
CA GLU A 106 -14.03 6.93 -6.35
C GLU A 106 -12.89 7.64 -5.61
N PRO A 107 -13.17 8.75 -4.90
CA PRO A 107 -12.15 9.50 -4.16
C PRO A 107 -11.73 8.83 -2.85
N ILE A 108 -12.41 7.77 -2.40
CA ILE A 108 -12.01 7.00 -1.22
C ILE A 108 -11.72 5.59 -1.70
N LYS A 109 -10.44 5.22 -1.75
CA LYS A 109 -10.01 3.92 -2.24
C LYS A 109 -9.18 3.17 -1.21
N SER A 110 -9.26 1.84 -1.27
CA SER A 110 -8.40 0.95 -0.48
C SER A 110 -7.07 0.62 -1.17
N ASP A 111 -6.84 1.05 -2.41
CA ASP A 111 -5.64 0.71 -3.19
C ASP A 111 -4.44 1.64 -2.88
N ALA A 112 -4.65 2.79 -2.23
CA ALA A 112 -3.58 3.74 -1.87
C ALA A 112 -2.46 3.09 -1.06
N GLU A 113 -2.77 2.14 -0.17
CA GLU A 113 -1.76 1.38 0.59
C GLU A 113 -0.91 0.49 -0.31
N ILE A 114 -1.52 -0.15 -1.31
CA ILE A 114 -0.81 -1.02 -2.25
C ILE A 114 0.10 -0.17 -3.13
N ILE A 115 -0.39 0.96 -3.63
CA ILE A 115 0.39 1.91 -4.42
C ILE A 115 1.59 2.39 -3.60
N PHE A 116 1.38 2.79 -2.34
CA PHE A 116 2.45 3.22 -1.45
C PHE A 116 3.50 2.12 -1.22
N ILE A 117 3.08 0.88 -0.98
CA ILE A 117 4.04 -0.22 -0.77
C ILE A 117 4.87 -0.44 -2.04
N MET A 118 4.24 -0.42 -3.21
CA MET A 118 4.95 -0.58 -4.49
C MET A 118 5.93 0.55 -4.75
N THR A 119 5.55 1.81 -4.49
CA THR A 119 6.44 2.96 -4.65
C THR A 119 7.55 2.97 -3.61
N LEU A 120 7.28 2.58 -2.38
CA LEU A 120 8.30 2.48 -1.33
C LEU A 120 9.36 1.45 -1.71
N ILE A 121 8.95 0.28 -2.22
CA ILE A 121 9.88 -0.74 -2.71
C ILE A 121 10.72 -0.17 -3.87
N ALA A 122 10.08 0.50 -4.83
CA ALA A 122 10.79 1.13 -5.95
C ALA A 122 11.81 2.18 -5.47
N VAL A 123 11.41 3.07 -4.55
CA VAL A 123 12.29 4.10 -3.95
C VAL A 123 13.48 3.45 -3.24
N LEU A 124 13.25 2.42 -2.43
CA LEU A 124 14.33 1.73 -1.72
C LEU A 124 15.32 1.13 -2.71
N ILE A 125 14.84 0.40 -3.71
CA ILE A 125 15.69 -0.19 -4.76
C ILE A 125 16.50 0.90 -5.46
N LEU A 126 15.85 1.95 -5.94
CA LEU A 126 16.51 3.03 -6.67
C LEU A 126 17.52 3.81 -5.83
N SER A 127 17.28 3.93 -4.52
CA SER A 127 18.20 4.61 -3.60
C SER A 127 19.54 3.87 -3.45
N PHE A 128 19.56 2.56 -3.73
CA PHE A 128 20.79 1.79 -3.83
C PHE A 128 21.51 1.99 -5.16
N VAL A 129 20.76 2.14 -6.26
CA VAL A 129 21.32 2.28 -7.61
C VAL A 129 21.91 3.67 -7.84
N TYR A 130 21.21 4.71 -7.42
CA TYR A 130 21.61 6.08 -7.72
C TYR A 130 22.65 6.66 -6.73
N SER A 131 23.32 7.72 -7.18
CA SER A 131 24.23 8.54 -6.36
C SER A 131 23.54 9.04 -5.09
N GLU A 132 24.33 9.37 -4.06
CA GLU A 132 23.80 9.80 -2.75
C GLU A 132 22.83 10.99 -2.86
N GLU A 133 23.15 11.97 -3.70
CA GLU A 133 22.28 13.12 -3.95
C GLU A 133 20.90 12.68 -4.46
N ARG A 134 20.85 11.83 -5.50
CA ARG A 134 19.58 11.36 -6.10
C ARG A 134 18.82 10.42 -5.17
N ALA A 135 19.53 9.54 -4.47
CA ALA A 135 18.97 8.66 -3.47
C ALA A 135 18.28 9.45 -2.34
N SER A 136 18.88 10.55 -1.89
CA SER A 136 18.28 11.41 -0.85
C SER A 136 16.94 12.02 -1.30
N VAL A 137 16.84 12.45 -2.55
CA VAL A 137 15.58 13.01 -3.09
C VAL A 137 14.52 11.94 -3.26
N LEU A 138 14.89 10.73 -3.71
CA LEU A 138 13.97 9.59 -3.81
C LEU A 138 13.43 9.18 -2.44
N LEU A 139 14.30 9.08 -1.43
CA LEU A 139 13.89 8.81 -0.05
C LEU A 139 12.97 9.91 0.48
N ALA A 140 13.29 11.18 0.22
CA ALA A 140 12.43 12.31 0.59
C ALA A 140 11.05 12.22 -0.09
N ALA A 141 11.00 11.85 -1.37
CA ALA A 141 9.75 11.63 -2.10
C ALA A 141 8.94 10.47 -1.51
N GLY A 142 9.58 9.36 -1.14
CA GLY A 142 8.92 8.24 -0.46
C GLY A 142 8.36 8.63 0.92
N CYS A 143 9.12 9.38 1.72
CA CYS A 143 8.67 9.92 3.00
C CYS A 143 7.49 10.89 2.83
N PHE A 144 7.56 11.78 1.84
CA PHE A 144 6.48 12.70 1.52
C PHE A 144 5.22 11.94 1.08
N GLN A 145 5.37 10.88 0.27
CA GLN A 145 4.26 10.03 -0.12
C GLN A 145 3.63 9.30 1.08
N ALA A 146 4.42 8.86 2.06
CA ALA A 146 3.93 8.29 3.32
C ALA A 146 3.11 9.32 4.13
N PHE A 147 3.58 10.57 4.18
CA PHE A 147 2.86 11.67 4.81
C PHE A 147 1.51 11.96 4.10
N LEU A 148 1.47 11.89 2.77
CA LEU A 148 0.22 12.07 2.01
C LEU A 148 -0.78 10.94 2.26
N LEU A 149 -0.33 9.67 2.30
CA LEU A 149 -1.19 8.52 2.65
C LEU A 149 -1.86 8.71 4.02
N LEU A 150 -1.11 9.27 4.95
CA LEU A 150 -1.55 9.56 6.30
C LEU A 150 -2.59 10.68 6.32
N LEU A 151 -2.38 11.77 5.58
CA LEU A 151 -3.39 12.81 5.39
C LEU A 151 -4.68 12.27 4.77
N LEU A 152 -4.58 11.33 3.82
CA LEU A 152 -5.74 10.64 3.24
C LEU A 152 -6.51 9.84 4.28
N LYS A 153 -5.82 9.08 5.14
CA LYS A 153 -6.46 8.32 6.21
C LYS A 153 -7.12 9.23 7.26
N LEU A 154 -6.42 10.28 7.69
CA LEU A 154 -6.95 11.24 8.67
C LEU A 154 -8.18 11.98 8.13
N SER A 155 -8.13 12.44 6.87
CA SER A 155 -9.26 13.14 6.25
C SER A 155 -10.49 12.25 6.12
N ASN A 156 -10.31 10.96 5.78
CA ASN A 156 -11.41 10.01 5.66
C ASN A 156 -12.13 9.81 7.00
N GLN A 157 -11.37 9.69 8.09
CA GLN A 157 -11.92 9.46 9.43
C GLN A 157 -12.55 10.70 10.08
N TRP A 158 -12.06 11.90 9.75
CA TRP A 158 -12.67 13.14 10.22
C TRP A 158 -14.09 13.34 9.68
N GLY A 159 -14.42 12.68 8.57
CA GLY A 159 -15.76 12.64 8.02
C GLY A 159 -16.70 11.65 8.71
N SER A 160 -16.19 10.61 9.38
CA SER A 160 -16.98 9.46 9.83
C SER A 160 -17.17 9.33 11.35
N SER A 161 -16.38 10.00 12.19
CA SER A 161 -16.37 9.73 13.63
C SER A 161 -16.12 10.96 14.50
N GLY A 162 -16.88 11.07 15.59
CA GLY A 162 -16.71 12.10 16.63
C GLY A 162 -15.30 12.12 17.26
N ARG A 163 -14.92 13.28 17.80
CA ARG A 163 -13.57 13.76 18.20
C ARG A 163 -12.63 12.78 18.93
N THR A 164 -13.08 11.68 19.51
CA THR A 164 -12.28 10.82 20.40
C THR A 164 -11.44 9.75 19.68
N PHE A 165 -11.74 9.42 18.42
CA PHE A 165 -11.03 8.36 17.68
C PHE A 165 -9.79 8.84 16.90
N ALA A 166 -9.71 10.14 16.60
CA ALA A 166 -8.61 10.73 15.82
C ALA A 166 -7.22 10.51 16.47
N SER A 167 -7.14 10.34 17.80
CA SER A 167 -5.87 10.21 18.52
C SER A 167 -5.15 8.87 18.30
N LYS A 168 -5.87 7.77 18.06
CA LYS A 168 -5.25 6.44 17.84
C LYS A 168 -4.61 6.33 16.45
N GLU A 169 -5.26 6.93 15.47
CA GLU A 169 -4.82 6.91 14.09
C GLU A 169 -3.72 7.95 13.85
N LEU A 170 -3.75 9.10 14.53
CA LEU A 170 -2.61 10.02 14.57
C LEU A 170 -1.35 9.37 15.19
N LYS A 171 -1.53 8.46 16.16
CA LYS A 171 -0.42 7.65 16.70
C LYS A 171 0.10 6.64 15.69
N LEU A 172 -0.79 5.89 15.02
CA LEU A 172 -0.40 4.94 13.96
C LEU A 172 0.34 5.64 12.82
N ALA A 173 -0.20 6.78 12.41
CA ALA A 173 0.36 7.73 11.47
C ALA A 173 1.78 8.20 11.88
N GLY A 174 1.93 8.70 13.11
CA GLY A 174 3.23 9.09 13.66
C GLY A 174 4.21 7.93 13.74
N ILE A 175 3.74 6.71 14.04
CA ILE A 175 4.56 5.50 14.01
C ILE A 175 5.02 5.17 12.59
N ILE A 176 4.16 5.32 11.57
CA ILE A 176 4.53 5.07 10.17
C ILE A 176 5.55 6.11 9.68
N ILE A 177 5.34 7.39 9.98
CA ILE A 177 6.33 8.44 9.64
C ILE A 177 7.63 8.19 10.39
N GLY A 178 7.56 7.89 11.69
CA GLY A 178 8.73 7.56 12.50
C GLY A 178 9.47 6.34 11.97
N ALA A 179 8.74 5.29 11.59
CA ALA A 179 9.31 4.08 10.98
C ALA A 179 9.91 4.37 9.60
N ALA A 180 9.30 5.22 8.78
CA ALA A 180 9.85 5.63 7.49
C ALA A 180 11.11 6.49 7.64
N ALA A 181 11.14 7.40 8.62
CA ALA A 181 12.31 8.21 8.94
C ALA A 181 13.46 7.35 9.48
N VAL A 182 13.16 6.40 10.38
CA VAL A 182 14.14 5.42 10.89
C VAL A 182 14.60 4.49 9.77
N ALA A 183 13.72 4.02 8.89
CA ALA A 183 14.10 3.22 7.74
C ALA A 183 15.00 4.01 6.79
N GLY A 184 14.70 5.28 6.53
CA GLY A 184 15.54 6.17 5.71
C GLY A 184 16.93 6.40 6.31
N SER A 185 17.02 6.63 7.62
CA SER A 185 18.32 6.77 8.29
C SER A 185 19.10 5.45 8.34
N LEU A 186 18.40 4.32 8.51
CA LEU A 186 19.00 2.99 8.43
C LEU A 186 19.50 2.67 7.02
N VAL A 187 18.83 3.12 5.96
CA VAL A 187 19.32 2.96 4.58
C VAL A 187 20.65 3.67 4.39
N ALA A 188 20.80 4.90 4.90
CA ALA A 188 22.08 5.60 4.84
C ALA A 188 23.19 4.86 5.62
N ALA A 189 22.90 4.41 6.84
CA ALA A 189 23.85 3.63 7.65
C ALA A 189 24.20 2.29 6.99
N PHE A 190 23.21 1.59 6.43
CA PHE A 190 23.41 0.34 5.72
C PHE A 190 24.21 0.54 4.44
N LYS A 191 23.96 1.60 3.67
CA LYS A 191 24.75 1.95 2.47
C LYS A 191 26.20 2.20 2.86
N LEU A 192 26.47 2.90 3.95
CA LEU A 192 27.83 3.15 4.44
C LEU A 192 28.54 1.84 4.85
N ILE A 193 27.85 0.97 5.60
CA ILE A 193 28.42 -0.33 6.01
C ILE A 193 28.65 -1.23 4.79
N PHE A 194 27.68 -1.30 3.88
CA PHE A 194 27.72 -2.17 2.69
C PHE A 194 28.79 -1.72 1.69
N THR A 195 28.87 -0.42 1.39
CA THR A 195 29.91 0.14 0.53
C THR A 195 31.29 0.01 1.19
N GLY A 196 31.39 0.24 2.50
CA GLY A 196 32.62 0.01 3.26
C GLY A 196 33.08 -1.46 3.22
N ALA A 197 32.16 -2.40 3.39
CA ALA A 197 32.44 -3.84 3.30
C ALA A 197 32.89 -4.24 1.89
N LEU A 198 32.18 -3.80 0.85
CA LEU A 198 32.58 -4.05 -0.54
C LEU A 198 33.96 -3.46 -0.85
N THR A 199 34.21 -2.23 -0.42
CA THR A 199 35.50 -1.54 -0.60
C THR A 199 36.62 -2.31 0.10
N ALA A 200 36.37 -2.79 1.33
CA ALA A 200 37.32 -3.63 2.05
C ALA A 200 37.58 -4.96 1.33
N ILE A 201 36.55 -5.61 0.78
CA ILE A 201 36.69 -6.83 -0.01
C ILE A 201 37.52 -6.56 -1.28
N PHE A 202 37.24 -5.49 -2.01
CA PHE A 202 38.01 -5.13 -3.21
C PHE A 202 39.45 -4.77 -2.88
N HIS A 203 39.72 -4.05 -1.79
CA HIS A 203 41.08 -3.81 -1.33
C HIS A 203 41.80 -5.09 -0.93
N ALA A 204 41.12 -6.00 -0.23
CA ALA A 204 41.67 -7.29 0.13
C ALA A 204 41.97 -8.12 -1.12
N LEU A 205 41.07 -8.15 -2.10
CA LEU A 205 41.28 -8.86 -3.37
C LEU A 205 42.40 -8.24 -4.19
N ASN A 206 42.49 -6.91 -4.24
CA ASN A 206 43.60 -6.21 -4.89
C ASN A 206 44.94 -6.56 -4.23
N PHE A 207 45.00 -6.52 -2.89
CA PHE A 207 46.22 -6.81 -2.15
C PHE A 207 46.61 -8.30 -2.18
N LEU A 208 45.65 -9.22 -2.10
CA LEU A 208 45.90 -10.66 -2.01
C LEU A 208 46.05 -11.34 -3.37
N VAL A 209 45.39 -10.82 -4.41
CA VAL A 209 45.34 -11.48 -5.72
C VAL A 209 46.07 -10.65 -6.75
N ILE A 210 45.67 -9.40 -6.95
CA ILE A 210 46.18 -8.57 -8.05
C ILE A 210 47.65 -8.20 -7.83
N MET A 211 48.03 -7.78 -6.62
CA MET A 211 49.40 -7.35 -6.32
C MET A 211 50.43 -8.50 -6.43
N PRO A 212 50.16 -9.71 -5.92
CA PRO A 212 51.05 -10.86 -6.12
C PRO A 212 51.10 -11.32 -7.57
N LEU A 213 49.96 -11.34 -8.28
CA LEU A 213 49.92 -11.66 -9.71
C LEU A 213 50.77 -10.66 -10.51
N TYR A 214 50.64 -9.36 -10.24
CA TYR A 214 51.44 -8.34 -10.88
C TYR A 214 52.93 -8.58 -10.67
N LYS A 215 53.34 -8.87 -9.42
CA LYS A 215 54.74 -9.17 -9.09
C LYS A 215 55.24 -10.45 -9.75
N LEU A 216 54.38 -11.45 -9.93
CA LEU A 216 54.71 -12.71 -10.59
C LEU A 216 54.85 -12.52 -12.10
N VAL A 217 53.97 -11.72 -12.71
CA VAL A 217 54.05 -11.31 -14.11
C VAL A 217 55.29 -10.46 -14.38
N SER A 218 55.69 -9.58 -13.46
CA SER A 218 56.90 -8.75 -13.63
C SER A 218 58.22 -9.54 -13.58
N ILE A 219 58.20 -10.79 -13.10
CA ILE A 219 59.38 -11.67 -13.07
C ILE A 219 59.50 -12.49 -14.36
N LEU A 220 58.40 -12.65 -15.12
CA LEU A 220 58.43 -13.33 -16.40
C LEU A 220 59.13 -12.44 -17.43
N PRO A 221 60.10 -12.97 -18.21
CA PRO A 221 60.70 -12.24 -19.32
C PRO A 221 59.65 -12.08 -20.42
N LEU A 222 58.91 -11.00 -20.35
CA LEU A 222 57.94 -10.62 -21.37
C LEU A 222 58.71 -10.09 -22.60
N PRO A 223 58.23 -10.38 -23.83
CA PRO A 223 58.79 -9.79 -25.05
C PRO A 223 58.82 -8.26 -24.95
N GLU A 224 59.89 -7.61 -25.43
CA GLU A 224 60.08 -6.14 -25.37
C GLU A 224 58.90 -5.36 -25.95
N ASP A 225 58.22 -5.92 -26.96
CA ASP A 225 57.04 -5.35 -27.61
C ASP A 225 55.84 -5.19 -26.65
N TRP A 226 55.71 -6.09 -25.67
CA TRP A 226 54.66 -6.03 -24.63
C TRP A 226 55.03 -5.08 -23.49
N LEU A 227 56.32 -4.96 -23.18
CA LEU A 227 56.83 -4.03 -22.17
C LEU A 227 56.60 -2.57 -22.60
N LEU A 228 56.87 -2.24 -23.87
CA LEU A 228 56.60 -0.92 -24.45
C LEU A 228 55.11 -0.52 -24.33
N GLY A 229 54.18 -1.46 -24.53
CA GLY A 229 52.74 -1.20 -24.38
C GLY A 229 52.29 -0.99 -22.93
N LEU A 230 52.93 -1.65 -21.97
CA LEU A 230 52.65 -1.49 -20.53
C LEU A 230 53.29 -0.22 -19.96
N GLU A 231 54.49 0.15 -20.42
CA GLU A 231 55.15 1.40 -20.03
C GLU A 231 54.38 2.63 -20.53
N GLU A 232 53.76 2.53 -21.71
CA GLU A 232 52.88 3.57 -22.24
C GLU A 232 51.56 3.68 -21.43
N MET A 233 51.03 2.56 -20.90
CA MET A 233 49.89 2.59 -19.97
C MET A 233 50.29 3.12 -18.58
N GLN A 234 51.48 2.77 -18.10
CA GLN A 234 51.97 3.19 -16.79
C GLN A 234 52.34 4.68 -16.78
N ASN A 235 52.97 5.20 -17.84
CA ASN A 235 53.22 6.64 -17.98
C ASN A 235 51.91 7.45 -18.08
N LYS A 236 50.87 6.89 -18.71
CA LYS A 236 49.51 7.48 -18.68
C LYS A 236 48.87 7.47 -17.28
N MET A 237 49.24 6.54 -16.41
CA MET A 237 48.79 6.50 -15.00
C MET A 237 49.66 7.34 -14.05
N ASP A 238 50.95 7.53 -14.34
CA ASP A 238 51.88 8.29 -13.49
C ASP A 238 51.85 9.81 -13.80
N ASP A 239 51.50 10.21 -15.03
CA ASP A 239 51.14 11.60 -15.35
C ASP A 239 49.83 12.04 -14.65
N GLN A 240 49.03 11.10 -14.13
CA GLN A 240 47.89 11.38 -13.24
C GLN A 240 48.27 11.54 -11.76
N LYS A 241 49.55 11.38 -11.38
CA LYS A 241 50.05 11.47 -9.99
C LYS A 241 50.75 12.79 -9.64
N LYS A 242 50.68 13.82 -10.49
CA LYS A 242 50.95 15.19 -10.02
C LYS A 242 49.83 15.62 -9.06
N PRO A 243 50.14 16.25 -7.91
CA PRO A 243 49.15 16.70 -6.95
C PRO A 243 48.51 18.01 -7.43
N ASP A 244 47.84 17.95 -8.58
CA ASP A 244 46.85 18.96 -8.93
C ASP A 244 45.51 18.51 -8.32
N GLU A 245 44.78 19.46 -7.74
CA GLU A 245 43.46 19.33 -7.09
C GLU A 245 42.33 18.75 -8.00
N LYS A 246 42.68 18.04 -9.07
CA LYS A 246 41.78 17.36 -10.01
C LYS A 246 41.71 15.84 -9.83
N LEU A 247 42.34 15.28 -8.80
CA LEU A 247 42.21 13.86 -8.40
C LEU A 247 40.86 13.51 -7.73
N GLN A 248 39.84 14.36 -7.86
CA GLN A 248 38.46 14.02 -7.50
C GLN A 248 37.63 13.46 -8.67
N LYS A 249 38.21 13.31 -9.87
CA LYS A 249 37.51 12.78 -11.06
C LYS A 249 38.35 11.81 -11.88
N LEU A 250 39.06 10.90 -11.22
CA LEU A 250 39.33 9.61 -11.85
C LEU A 250 37.97 8.93 -11.97
N ASN A 251 37.41 8.95 -13.18
CA ASN A 251 36.16 8.29 -13.53
C ASN A 251 36.31 6.79 -13.32
N LEU A 252 36.10 6.34 -12.08
CA LEU A 252 35.70 4.97 -11.75
C LEU A 252 34.38 4.57 -12.45
N SER A 253 33.73 5.52 -13.14
CA SER A 253 32.49 5.38 -13.91
C SER A 253 32.49 4.22 -14.90
N ASP A 254 33.62 3.88 -15.53
CA ASP A 254 33.62 2.84 -16.57
C ASP A 254 33.55 1.42 -15.98
N GLY A 255 33.99 1.20 -14.73
CA GLY A 255 33.78 -0.05 -14.00
C GLY A 255 32.41 -0.13 -13.29
N PHE A 256 31.73 1.01 -13.12
CA PHE A 256 30.39 1.07 -12.55
C PHE A 256 29.29 0.78 -13.55
N ALA A 257 29.55 0.83 -14.86
CA ALA A 257 28.59 0.45 -15.88
C ALA A 257 28.08 -0.99 -15.66
N ASP A 258 28.95 -1.93 -15.31
CA ASP A 258 28.57 -3.33 -15.03
C ASP A 258 27.81 -3.49 -13.69
N LEU A 259 28.09 -2.64 -12.70
CA LEU A 259 27.33 -2.57 -11.45
C LEU A 259 25.94 -1.97 -11.67
N GLU A 260 25.80 -1.06 -12.63
CA GLU A 260 24.52 -0.51 -13.05
C GLU A 260 23.64 -1.61 -13.66
N TRP A 261 24.19 -2.45 -14.55
CA TRP A 261 23.49 -3.62 -15.07
C TRP A 261 23.08 -4.63 -13.99
N LEU A 262 23.95 -4.88 -13.00
CA LEU A 262 23.63 -5.74 -11.86
C LEU A 262 22.49 -5.15 -11.02
N ALA A 263 22.54 -3.85 -10.75
CA ALA A 263 21.48 -3.10 -10.07
C ALA A 263 20.15 -3.17 -10.82
N TRP A 264 20.15 -2.98 -12.14
CA TRP A 264 18.97 -3.13 -12.99
C TRP A 264 18.44 -4.57 -12.97
N THR A 265 19.31 -5.56 -12.93
CA THR A 265 18.93 -6.99 -12.85
C THR A 265 18.28 -7.33 -11.51
N ILE A 266 18.84 -6.84 -10.40
CA ILE A 266 18.27 -7.01 -9.06
C ILE A 266 16.94 -6.26 -8.93
N ALA A 267 16.85 -5.05 -9.47
CA ALA A 267 15.62 -4.26 -9.51
C ALA A 267 14.52 -4.97 -10.31
N ALA A 268 14.86 -5.52 -11.48
CA ALA A 268 13.94 -6.31 -12.29
C ALA A 268 13.48 -7.59 -11.57
N ALA A 269 14.37 -8.29 -10.87
CA ALA A 269 14.03 -9.48 -10.08
C ALA A 269 13.06 -9.14 -8.93
N LEU A 270 13.32 -8.05 -8.19
CA LEU A 270 12.44 -7.60 -7.12
C LEU A 270 11.07 -7.13 -7.64
N LEU A 271 11.04 -6.45 -8.79
CA LEU A 271 9.81 -6.08 -9.47
C LEU A 271 9.00 -7.32 -9.87
N CYS A 272 9.65 -8.33 -10.45
CA CYS A 272 9.02 -9.61 -10.78
C CYS A 272 8.46 -10.32 -9.54
N ILE A 273 9.17 -10.30 -8.40
CA ILE A 273 8.68 -10.86 -7.13
C ILE A 273 7.46 -10.08 -6.63
N ALA A 274 7.50 -8.75 -6.66
CA ALA A 274 6.37 -7.90 -6.25
C ALA A 274 5.14 -8.15 -7.15
N LEU A 275 5.33 -8.22 -8.46
CA LEU A 275 4.28 -8.56 -9.43
C LEU A 275 3.76 -9.98 -9.22
N PHE A 276 4.62 -10.94 -8.87
CA PHE A 276 4.21 -12.32 -8.55
C PHE A 276 3.37 -12.38 -7.27
N ILE A 277 3.75 -11.65 -6.21
CA ILE A 277 2.97 -11.54 -4.97
C ILE A 277 1.61 -10.90 -5.25
N LEU A 278 1.57 -9.84 -6.06
CA LEU A 278 0.34 -9.18 -6.48
C LEU A 278 -0.53 -10.09 -7.35
N TYR A 279 0.07 -10.84 -8.28
CA TYR A 279 -0.62 -11.83 -9.09
C TYR A 279 -1.24 -12.90 -8.20
N LYS A 280 -0.49 -13.47 -7.24
CA LYS A 280 -1.03 -14.45 -6.28
C LYS A 280 -2.16 -13.87 -5.44
N LYS A 281 -2.02 -12.62 -4.98
CA LYS A 281 -3.06 -11.95 -4.19
C LYS A 281 -4.29 -11.67 -5.05
N LYS A 282 -4.13 -11.22 -6.29
CA LYS A 282 -5.22 -11.00 -7.25
C LYS A 282 -5.91 -12.31 -7.64
N MET A 283 -5.17 -13.41 -7.80
CA MET A 283 -5.75 -14.73 -8.09
C MET A 283 -6.61 -15.23 -6.93
N ASN A 284 -6.15 -15.01 -5.68
CA ASN A 284 -6.96 -15.29 -4.49
C ASN A 284 -8.19 -14.39 -4.39
N TRP A 285 -8.11 -13.14 -4.88
CA TRP A 285 -9.25 -12.22 -4.90
C TRP A 285 -10.22 -12.51 -6.04
N GLN A 286 -9.74 -12.94 -7.21
CA GLN A 286 -10.55 -13.36 -8.35
C GLN A 286 -11.23 -14.71 -8.11
N ALA A 287 -10.58 -15.65 -7.42
CA ALA A 287 -11.23 -16.86 -6.92
C ALA A 287 -12.34 -16.56 -5.90
N ALA A 288 -12.29 -15.40 -5.23
CA ALA A 288 -13.35 -14.93 -4.34
C ALA A 288 -14.42 -14.05 -5.05
N SER A 289 -14.11 -13.46 -6.21
CA SER A 289 -14.96 -12.49 -6.92
C SER A 289 -15.56 -12.97 -8.24
N SER A 290 -15.26 -14.20 -8.69
CA SER A 290 -15.98 -14.87 -9.78
C SER A 290 -17.34 -15.45 -9.38
N ARG A 291 -17.87 -15.09 -8.21
CA ARG A 291 -19.27 -15.34 -7.86
C ARG A 291 -20.11 -14.17 -8.41
N PRO A 292 -21.13 -14.44 -9.25
CA PRO A 292 -21.93 -13.39 -9.86
C PRO A 292 -22.58 -12.49 -8.81
N ILE A 293 -22.65 -11.20 -9.15
CA ILE A 293 -23.23 -10.11 -8.38
C ILE A 293 -24.72 -10.39 -8.14
N ASN A 294 -25.02 -11.09 -7.05
CA ASN A 294 -26.30 -11.07 -6.35
C ASN A 294 -26.01 -10.66 -4.89
N ALA A 295 -25.46 -9.46 -4.74
CA ALA A 295 -24.96 -8.89 -3.48
C ALA A 295 -26.07 -8.39 -2.53
N ALA A 296 -27.21 -9.09 -2.46
CA ALA A 296 -28.21 -8.93 -1.41
C ALA A 296 -28.62 -10.25 -0.73
N ALA A 297 -28.16 -11.41 -1.19
CA ALA A 297 -28.58 -12.71 -0.64
C ALA A 297 -27.42 -13.68 -0.29
N SER A 298 -26.16 -13.35 -0.60
CA SER A 298 -25.05 -14.32 -0.55
C SER A 298 -24.02 -14.10 0.56
N SER A 299 -24.41 -13.59 1.73
CA SER A 299 -23.58 -13.67 2.95
C SER A 299 -23.71 -15.03 3.66
N TYR A 300 -24.45 -15.97 3.07
CA TYR A 300 -24.86 -17.20 3.73
C TYR A 300 -24.68 -18.45 2.86
N GLN A 301 -23.52 -18.65 2.24
CA GLN A 301 -23.08 -19.98 1.80
C GLN A 301 -21.62 -19.94 1.32
N ALA A 302 -20.69 -20.02 2.27
CA ALA A 302 -19.34 -20.50 2.02
C ALA A 302 -18.78 -21.07 3.34
N SER A 303 -19.04 -22.36 3.51
CA SER A 303 -18.06 -23.36 3.93
C SER A 303 -17.24 -23.07 5.18
N TYR A 304 -17.75 -23.59 6.30
CA TYR A 304 -17.04 -24.51 7.19
C TYR A 304 -15.51 -24.62 6.97
N ASN A 305 -14.76 -23.68 7.54
CA ASN A 305 -13.43 -23.96 8.06
C ASN A 305 -13.45 -23.58 9.55
N ILE A 306 -13.60 -24.62 10.36
CA ILE A 306 -13.71 -24.55 11.82
C ILE A 306 -12.29 -24.34 12.37
N THR A 307 -11.81 -23.11 12.38
CA THR A 307 -10.66 -22.75 13.26
C THR A 307 -10.63 -21.28 13.64
N ASP A 308 -11.06 -20.34 12.77
CA ASP A 308 -10.84 -18.90 13.05
C ASP A 308 -12.06 -18.09 13.51
N LYS A 309 -13.24 -18.70 13.64
CA LYS A 309 -14.48 -17.96 13.99
C LYS A 309 -14.69 -17.67 15.48
N LYS A 310 -13.73 -17.99 16.35
CA LYS A 310 -13.89 -17.83 17.82
C LYS A 310 -13.85 -16.39 18.33
N ARG A 311 -13.45 -15.39 17.53
CA ARG A 311 -13.15 -14.04 18.07
C ARG A 311 -14.21 -12.95 17.88
N ARG A 312 -15.24 -13.10 17.03
CA ARG A 312 -16.24 -12.02 16.82
C ARG A 312 -17.58 -12.19 17.53
N TRP A 313 -17.87 -13.37 18.09
CA TRP A 313 -19.19 -13.64 18.67
C TRP A 313 -19.39 -13.10 20.10
N PHE A 314 -18.30 -12.72 20.79
CA PHE A 314 -18.33 -12.34 22.22
C PHE A 314 -18.17 -10.83 22.51
N GLN A 315 -18.17 -9.98 21.48
CA GLN A 315 -17.89 -8.54 21.62
C GLN A 315 -19.13 -7.63 21.51
N SER A 316 -20.33 -8.08 21.87
CA SER A 316 -21.40 -7.10 22.15
C SER A 316 -21.25 -6.59 23.57
N GLU A 317 -21.08 -5.29 23.79
CA GLU A 317 -21.07 -4.70 25.14
C GLU A 317 -22.43 -4.88 25.84
N ASN A 318 -23.50 -4.95 25.05
CA ASN A 318 -24.87 -5.05 25.50
C ASN A 318 -25.25 -6.45 26.05
N ILE A 319 -25.88 -6.49 27.24
CA ILE A 319 -26.24 -7.71 27.98
C ILE A 319 -27.35 -8.52 27.28
N ILE A 320 -28.35 -7.88 26.68
CA ILE A 320 -29.46 -8.55 25.99
C ILE A 320 -28.94 -9.29 24.75
N ARG A 321 -28.05 -8.64 23.97
CA ARG A 321 -27.38 -9.29 22.83
C ARG A 321 -26.56 -10.51 23.25
N LYS A 322 -25.86 -10.45 24.40
CA LYS A 322 -25.13 -11.60 24.96
C LYS A 322 -26.07 -12.75 25.33
N GLN A 323 -27.17 -12.46 26.01
CA GLN A 323 -28.12 -13.50 26.43
C GLN A 323 -28.78 -14.19 25.23
N MET A 324 -29.12 -13.44 24.18
CA MET A 324 -29.66 -14.02 22.96
C MET A 324 -28.64 -14.90 22.23
N ALA A 325 -27.38 -14.47 22.16
CA ALA A 325 -26.30 -15.29 21.59
C ALA A 325 -26.05 -16.57 22.41
N MET A 326 -26.22 -16.53 23.73
CA MET A 326 -26.15 -17.72 24.58
C MET A 326 -27.29 -18.71 24.28
N LEU A 327 -28.52 -18.20 24.10
CA LEU A 327 -29.66 -19.03 23.70
C LEU A 327 -29.42 -19.70 22.34
N GLU A 328 -28.97 -18.94 21.33
CA GLU A 328 -28.66 -19.49 19.99
C GLU A 328 -27.58 -20.58 20.06
N LYS A 329 -26.55 -20.40 20.92
CA LYS A 329 -25.52 -21.41 21.15
C LYS A 329 -26.04 -22.66 21.86
N GLU A 330 -26.93 -22.50 22.84
CA GLU A 330 -27.60 -23.62 23.52
C GLU A 330 -28.43 -24.43 22.52
N MET A 331 -29.17 -23.75 21.65
CA MET A 331 -30.01 -24.38 20.62
C MET A 331 -29.20 -25.02 19.50
N HIS A 332 -28.04 -24.46 19.15
CA HIS A 332 -27.11 -25.08 18.20
C HIS A 332 -26.62 -26.44 18.67
N LYS A 333 -26.33 -26.61 19.97
CA LYS A 333 -25.95 -27.93 20.52
C LYS A 333 -27.05 -28.97 20.36
N ASN A 334 -28.30 -28.52 20.23
CA ASN A 334 -29.48 -29.37 20.10
C ASN A 334 -29.97 -29.47 18.64
N GLY A 335 -29.20 -29.03 17.65
CA GLY A 335 -29.59 -29.06 16.23
C GLY A 335 -30.71 -28.08 15.84
N GLN A 336 -31.10 -27.20 16.76
CA GLN A 336 -32.21 -26.24 16.61
C GLN A 336 -31.71 -24.80 16.46
N SER A 337 -30.48 -24.62 15.96
CA SER A 337 -29.92 -23.29 15.71
C SER A 337 -30.77 -22.53 14.70
N ARG A 338 -30.76 -21.20 14.83
CA ARG A 338 -31.28 -20.29 13.83
C ARG A 338 -30.56 -20.48 12.49
N TYR A 339 -31.33 -20.51 11.42
CA TYR A 339 -30.78 -20.63 10.08
C TYR A 339 -30.10 -19.34 9.64
N PRO A 340 -29.12 -19.47 8.74
CA PRO A 340 -28.45 -18.31 8.19
C PRO A 340 -29.46 -17.45 7.38
N GLY A 341 -29.72 -16.22 7.82
CA GLY A 341 -30.66 -15.28 7.19
C GLY A 341 -32.06 -15.26 7.82
N GLU A 342 -32.32 -16.17 8.75
CA GLU A 342 -33.58 -16.27 9.47
C GLU A 342 -33.69 -15.14 10.52
N SER A 343 -34.85 -14.47 10.56
CA SER A 343 -35.19 -13.54 11.64
C SER A 343 -35.47 -14.28 12.94
N ILE A 344 -35.49 -13.57 14.08
CA ILE A 344 -35.83 -14.23 15.37
C ILE A 344 -37.28 -14.73 15.34
N ASN A 345 -38.17 -14.03 14.66
CA ASN A 345 -39.59 -14.39 14.56
C ASN A 345 -39.73 -15.70 13.80
N GLN A 346 -39.13 -15.77 12.60
CA GLN A 346 -39.11 -16.99 11.80
C GLN A 346 -38.49 -18.15 12.56
N TRP A 347 -37.44 -17.89 13.33
CA TRP A 347 -36.80 -18.92 14.15
C TRP A 347 -37.70 -19.42 15.28
N PHE A 348 -38.38 -18.51 15.99
CA PHE A 348 -39.30 -18.86 17.07
C PHE A 348 -40.56 -19.55 16.54
N ASP A 349 -41.10 -19.10 15.42
CA ASP A 349 -42.22 -19.74 14.71
C ASP A 349 -41.86 -21.18 14.30
N ARG A 350 -40.64 -21.40 13.78
CA ARG A 350 -40.13 -22.74 13.42
C ARG A 350 -40.01 -23.65 14.63
N LEU A 351 -39.62 -23.09 15.78
CA LEU A 351 -39.59 -23.81 17.05
C LEU A 351 -40.97 -23.96 17.70
N LYS A 352 -42.04 -23.47 17.05
CA LYS A 352 -43.41 -23.44 17.55
C LYS A 352 -43.54 -22.70 18.89
N LEU A 353 -42.68 -21.70 19.11
CA LEU A 353 -42.65 -20.86 20.30
C LEU A 353 -43.55 -19.64 20.10
N ASN A 354 -44.83 -19.86 19.81
CA ASN A 354 -45.80 -18.77 19.59
C ASN A 354 -46.45 -18.38 20.91
N THR A 355 -45.65 -17.84 21.83
CA THR A 355 -46.09 -17.48 23.17
C THR A 355 -45.90 -15.99 23.43
N SER A 356 -46.65 -15.43 24.39
CA SER A 356 -46.51 -14.03 24.78
C SER A 356 -45.06 -13.69 25.20
N GLU A 357 -44.33 -14.66 25.75
CA GLU A 357 -42.92 -14.49 26.12
C GLU A 357 -41.99 -14.36 24.92
N ALA A 358 -42.30 -15.03 23.80
CA ALA A 358 -41.54 -14.95 22.56
C ALA A 358 -41.64 -13.55 21.92
N GLY A 359 -42.84 -12.97 21.92
CA GLY A 359 -43.07 -11.58 21.49
C GLY A 359 -42.27 -10.57 22.33
N ILE A 360 -42.26 -10.74 23.67
CA ILE A 360 -41.49 -9.86 24.56
C ILE A 360 -39.98 -9.93 24.26
N ILE A 361 -39.44 -11.11 23.97
CA ILE A 361 -38.01 -11.27 23.63
C ILE A 361 -37.69 -10.63 22.28
N GLN A 362 -38.57 -10.82 21.30
CA GLN A 362 -38.44 -10.22 19.98
C GLN A 362 -38.38 -8.70 20.08
N ASP A 363 -39.40 -8.08 20.67
CA ASP A 363 -39.54 -6.61 20.71
C ASP A 363 -38.33 -5.96 21.38
N ILE A 364 -37.91 -6.50 22.52
CA ILE A 364 -36.77 -5.99 23.28
C ILE A 364 -35.45 -6.21 22.52
N TYR A 365 -35.27 -7.36 21.88
CA TYR A 365 -34.03 -7.64 21.14
C TYR A 365 -33.91 -6.79 19.87
N GLU A 366 -35.00 -6.60 19.12
CA GLU A 366 -35.02 -5.76 17.91
C GLU A 366 -34.71 -4.31 18.24
N LYS A 367 -35.32 -3.77 19.30
CA LYS A 367 -35.04 -2.43 19.83
C LYS A 367 -33.56 -2.23 20.12
N VAL A 368 -32.93 -3.22 20.77
CA VAL A 368 -31.50 -3.22 21.07
C VAL A 368 -30.64 -3.42 19.83
N ARG A 369 -31.09 -4.19 18.84
CA ARG A 369 -30.35 -4.49 17.61
C ARG A 369 -30.26 -3.29 16.69
N TYR A 370 -31.36 -2.55 16.52
CA TYR A 370 -31.43 -1.36 15.66
C TYR A 370 -31.05 -0.06 16.37
N GLY A 371 -30.75 -0.13 17.68
CA GLY A 371 -30.13 0.97 18.43
C GLY A 371 -31.11 2.04 18.87
N GLU A 372 -32.39 1.70 19.01
CA GLU A 372 -33.45 2.69 19.16
C GLU A 372 -33.57 3.25 20.60
N THR A 373 -33.03 2.60 21.65
CA THR A 373 -33.03 3.16 23.03
C THR A 373 -32.00 2.52 23.97
N LEU A 374 -31.63 3.24 25.04
CA LEU A 374 -31.02 2.68 26.26
C LEU A 374 -32.00 1.74 26.97
N GLU A 375 -31.55 0.54 27.31
CA GLU A 375 -32.35 -0.49 28.00
C GLU A 375 -32.73 -0.02 29.41
N THR A 376 -34.02 -0.06 29.74
CA THR A 376 -34.47 0.14 31.12
C THR A 376 -34.27 -1.14 31.95
N ASP A 377 -34.08 -1.00 33.26
CA ASP A 377 -33.94 -2.15 34.15
C ASP A 377 -35.20 -3.05 34.19
N ASP A 378 -36.37 -2.48 33.92
CA ASP A 378 -37.62 -3.23 33.80
C ASP A 378 -37.66 -4.10 32.53
N GLU A 379 -37.26 -3.55 31.37
CA GLU A 379 -37.11 -4.32 30.12
C GLU A 379 -36.09 -5.46 30.29
N ARG A 380 -34.97 -5.21 30.99
CA ARG A 380 -33.96 -6.24 31.27
C ARG A 380 -34.53 -7.39 32.12
N LYS A 381 -35.34 -7.08 33.15
CA LYS A 381 -36.00 -8.07 34.01
C LYS A 381 -37.01 -8.88 33.21
N LYS A 382 -37.87 -8.22 32.43
CA LYS A 382 -38.86 -8.86 31.55
C LYS A 382 -38.20 -9.79 30.53
N PHE A 383 -37.14 -9.33 29.86
CA PHE A 383 -36.38 -10.14 28.92
C PHE A 383 -35.80 -11.40 29.57
N LYS A 384 -35.14 -11.26 30.72
CA LYS A 384 -34.54 -12.40 31.44
C LYS A 384 -35.59 -13.40 31.91
N HIS A 385 -36.75 -12.91 32.37
CA HIS A 385 -37.86 -13.76 32.80
C HIS A 385 -38.45 -14.55 31.62
N SER A 386 -38.79 -13.87 30.52
CA SER A 386 -39.30 -14.50 29.31
C SER A 386 -38.32 -15.53 28.74
N LEU A 387 -37.02 -15.21 28.72
CA LEU A 387 -35.99 -16.13 28.23
C LEU A 387 -35.81 -17.36 29.13
N LYS A 388 -36.06 -17.23 30.45
CA LYS A 388 -36.10 -18.38 31.37
C LYS A 388 -37.30 -19.29 31.06
N ILE A 389 -38.49 -18.73 30.85
CA ILE A 389 -39.71 -19.48 30.51
C ILE A 389 -39.52 -20.25 29.19
N ILE A 390 -38.98 -19.59 28.16
CA ILE A 390 -38.72 -20.27 26.87
C ILE A 390 -37.71 -21.42 27.03
N ARG A 391 -36.64 -21.21 27.79
CA ARG A 391 -35.68 -22.30 28.08
C ARG A 391 -36.33 -23.48 28.78
N GLU A 392 -37.25 -23.24 29.71
CA GLU A 392 -37.96 -24.29 30.42
C GLU A 392 -38.94 -25.04 29.50
N LYS A 393 -39.70 -24.33 28.65
CA LYS A 393 -40.56 -24.94 27.62
C LYS A 393 -39.76 -25.84 26.68
N LEU A 394 -38.64 -25.33 26.15
CA LEU A 394 -37.75 -26.08 25.26
C LEU A 394 -37.11 -27.32 25.92
N LYS A 395 -36.84 -27.27 27.24
CA LYS A 395 -36.38 -28.45 27.99
C LYS A 395 -37.50 -29.47 28.19
N LYS A 396 -38.74 -29.04 28.42
CA LYS A 396 -39.88 -29.92 28.64
C LYS A 396 -40.31 -30.64 27.35
N ASP A 397 -40.35 -29.93 26.23
CA ASP A 397 -40.65 -30.51 24.91
C ASP A 397 -39.59 -31.56 24.49
N ARG A 398 -38.35 -31.41 24.99
CA ARG A 398 -37.30 -32.42 24.81
C ARG A 398 -37.55 -33.68 25.64
N SER A 399 -38.00 -33.56 26.88
CA SER A 399 -38.29 -34.73 27.74
C SER A 399 -39.48 -35.57 27.27
N GLN A 400 -40.33 -35.03 26.40
CA GLN A 400 -41.48 -35.75 25.84
C GLN A 400 -41.18 -36.41 24.47
N ASN A 401 -40.08 -36.02 23.82
CA ASN A 401 -39.69 -36.51 22.49
C ASN A 401 -38.41 -37.36 22.49
N ALA A 402 -37.85 -37.65 23.67
CA ALA A 402 -36.74 -38.58 23.91
C ALA A 402 -37.29 -39.80 24.64
#